data_AF-A0A493SYZ7-F1
#
_entry.id   AF-A0A493SYZ7-F1
#
_cell.length_a   1.000
_cell.length_b   1.000
_cell.length_c   1.000
_cell.angle_alpha   90.00
_cell.angle_beta   90.00
_cell.angle_gamma   90.00
#
_symmetry.space_group_name_H-M   'P 1'
#
loop_
_entity.id
_entity.type
_entity.pdbx_description
1 polymer ?
#
loop_
_entity_poly.entity_id
_entity_poly.type
_entity_poly.pdbx_seq_one_letter_code
_entity_poly.pdbx_strand_id
1 'polypeptide(L)'
;MTLHEPPNEEAEGSHLSKYIGELDPSPNPPHFPSYVIKATLDYISSCHKSKLKSLIAVLTKSPDSFQKILLALCKHASDTNNVYKRHRVLIIYHFFVTLLLKEIKDGLGGAWAFVLRDVIYTLIHHINSR
;
A
#
# COMPACT_ATOMS: atom_id res chain seq x y z
N MET A 1 2.92 11.50 4.98
CA MET A 1 1.44 11.47 5.07
C MET A 1 1.03 10.25 5.85
N THR A 2 -0.03 10.33 6.66
CA THR A 2 -0.53 9.18 7.43
C THR A 2 -1.86 8.68 6.87
N LEU A 3 -1.94 7.40 6.52
CA LEU A 3 -3.17 6.76 6.07
C LEU A 3 -4.03 6.40 7.29
N HIS A 4 -5.30 6.80 7.27
CA HIS A 4 -6.29 6.48 8.30
C HIS A 4 -7.67 6.39 7.68
N GLU A 5 -8.39 5.30 7.95
CA GLU A 5 -9.80 5.18 7.59
C GLU A 5 -10.67 5.36 8.84
N PRO A 6 -11.76 6.14 8.77
CA PRO A 6 -12.70 6.24 9.89
C PRO A 6 -13.42 4.90 10.10
N PRO A 7 -13.64 4.47 11.37
CA PRO A 7 -14.13 3.12 11.69
C PRO A 7 -15.60 2.82 11.32
N ASN A 8 -16.32 3.70 10.61
CA ASN A 8 -17.75 3.50 10.33
C ASN A 8 -18.26 4.16 9.04
N GLU A 9 -17.38 4.57 8.14
CA GLU A 9 -17.83 4.98 6.81
C GLU A 9 -17.78 3.75 5.90
N GLU A 10 -18.95 3.22 5.55
CA GLU A 10 -19.14 2.37 4.36
C GLU A 10 -18.90 3.23 3.10
N ALA A 11 -17.70 3.78 2.98
CA ALA A 11 -17.26 4.38 1.74
C ALA A 11 -16.99 3.22 0.78
N GLU A 12 -17.92 3.02 -0.16
CA GLU A 12 -17.79 2.05 -1.25
C GLU A 12 -16.40 2.16 -1.92
N GLY A 13 -15.46 1.32 -1.48
CA GLY A 13 -14.07 1.35 -1.96
C GLY A 13 -12.97 1.26 -0.89
N SER A 14 -13.27 1.40 0.40
CA SER A 14 -12.27 1.35 1.48
C SER A 14 -12.25 -0.03 2.17
N HIS A 15 -11.68 -1.02 1.49
CA HIS A 15 -11.50 -2.38 2.04
C HIS A 15 -10.49 -2.43 3.20
N LEU A 16 -9.94 -1.28 3.65
CA LEU A 16 -8.96 -1.23 4.73
C LEU A 16 -9.58 -0.99 6.11
N SER A 17 -10.83 -0.53 6.19
CA SER A 17 -11.51 -0.16 7.44
C SER A 17 -11.67 -1.38 8.35
N LYS A 18 -11.87 -2.56 7.77
CA LYS A 18 -11.87 -3.85 8.48
C LYS A 18 -10.56 -4.24 9.14
N TYR A 19 -9.44 -3.57 8.80
CA TYR A 19 -8.14 -3.78 9.43
C TYR A 19 -7.85 -2.74 10.52
N ILE A 20 -8.75 -1.78 10.74
CA ILE A 20 -8.68 -0.78 11.82
C ILE A 20 -9.62 -1.21 12.94
N GLY A 21 -9.09 -1.40 14.14
CA GLY A 21 -9.88 -1.76 15.32
C GLY A 21 -10.38 -0.54 16.09
N GLU A 22 -11.46 -0.71 16.85
CA GLU A 22 -11.98 0.32 17.78
C GLU A 22 -10.95 0.77 18.85
N LEU A 23 -9.99 -0.11 19.15
CA LEU A 23 -8.90 0.12 20.10
C LEU A 23 -7.63 0.71 19.44
N ASP A 24 -7.62 0.92 18.11
CA ASP A 24 -6.47 1.53 17.44
C ASP A 24 -6.43 3.04 17.73
N PRO A 25 -5.27 3.58 18.13
CA PRO A 25 -5.15 5.00 18.46
C PRO A 25 -5.30 5.86 17.20
N SER A 26 -6.12 6.90 17.31
CA SER A 26 -6.27 7.89 16.23
C SER A 26 -4.92 8.54 15.91
N PRO A 27 -4.54 8.65 14.63
CA PRO A 27 -3.24 9.17 14.25
C PRO A 27 -3.15 10.68 14.44
N ASN A 28 -1.96 11.15 14.84
CA ASN A 28 -1.67 12.57 14.89
C ASN A 28 -1.91 13.22 13.51
N PRO A 29 -2.72 14.28 13.43
CA PRO A 29 -2.93 15.02 12.19
C PRO A 29 -1.60 15.51 11.59
N PRO A 30 -1.48 15.61 10.25
CA PRO A 30 -2.52 15.33 9.26
C PRO A 30 -2.62 13.84 8.87
N HIS A 31 -3.86 13.34 8.80
CA HIS A 31 -4.19 12.00 8.31
C HIS A 31 -5.17 12.08 7.13
N PHE A 32 -5.06 11.12 6.19
CA PHE A 32 -5.85 11.09 4.96
C PHE A 32 -6.48 9.72 4.76
N PRO A 33 -7.74 9.66 4.28
CA PRO A 33 -8.38 8.42 3.91
C PRO A 33 -7.83 7.87 2.58
N SER A 34 -7.99 6.56 2.36
CA SER A 34 -7.45 5.87 1.18
C SER A 34 -7.97 6.44 -0.14
N TYR A 35 -9.23 6.90 -0.20
CA TYR A 35 -9.80 7.49 -1.40
C TYR A 35 -9.10 8.79 -1.80
N VAL A 36 -8.72 9.65 -0.85
CA VAL A 36 -7.99 10.90 -1.11
C VAL A 36 -6.60 10.59 -1.66
N ILE A 37 -5.92 9.62 -1.05
CA ILE A 37 -4.60 9.19 -1.51
C ILE A 37 -4.72 8.65 -2.93
N LYS A 38 -5.69 7.76 -3.20
CA LYS A 38 -5.92 7.20 -4.53
C LYS A 38 -6.21 8.30 -5.57
N ALA A 39 -7.13 9.22 -5.27
CA ALA A 39 -7.45 10.34 -6.15
C ALA A 39 -6.22 11.23 -6.42
N THR A 40 -5.36 11.42 -5.43
CA THR A 40 -4.09 12.15 -5.59
C THR A 40 -3.13 11.41 -6.51
N LEU A 41 -3.00 10.08 -6.36
CA LEU A 41 -2.16 9.26 -7.26
C LEU A 41 -2.71 9.27 -8.69
N ASP A 42 -4.03 9.20 -8.86
CA ASP A 42 -4.70 9.28 -10.16
C ASP A 42 -4.46 10.66 -10.81
N TYR A 43 -4.55 11.74 -10.04
CA TYR A 43 -4.23 13.09 -10.50
C TYR A 43 -2.75 13.22 -10.92
N ILE A 44 -1.81 12.72 -10.12
CA ILE A 44 -0.38 12.71 -10.48
C ILE A 44 -0.16 11.90 -11.76
N SER A 45 -0.83 10.76 -11.90
CA SER A 45 -0.78 9.95 -13.11
C SER A 45 -1.29 10.73 -14.33
N SER A 46 -2.35 11.53 -14.18
CA SER A 46 -2.90 12.35 -15.27
C SER A 46 -1.97 13.49 -15.72
N CYS A 47 -1.12 13.99 -14.82
CA CYS A 47 -0.13 15.03 -15.12
C CYS A 47 1.02 14.50 -15.97
N HIS A 48 1.24 13.18 -15.97
CA HIS A 48 2.26 12.53 -16.78
C HIS A 48 1.72 12.29 -18.20
N LYS A 49 2.37 12.88 -19.22
CA LYS A 49 1.99 12.77 -20.65
C LYS A 49 2.23 11.36 -21.24
N SER A 50 2.04 10.29 -20.49
CA SER A 50 2.12 8.92 -21.01
C SER A 50 0.73 8.36 -21.26
N LYS A 51 0.64 7.37 -22.17
CA LYS A 51 -0.56 6.55 -22.38
C LYS A 51 -0.94 5.65 -21.19
N LEU A 52 -0.21 5.72 -20.07
CA LEU A 52 -0.39 4.81 -18.93
C LEU A 52 -1.47 5.36 -18.01
N LYS A 53 -2.47 4.53 -17.71
CA LYS A 53 -3.69 4.92 -17.00
C LYS A 53 -3.54 4.99 -15.48
N SER A 54 -2.41 4.53 -14.93
CA SER A 54 -2.20 4.34 -13.49
C SER A 54 -0.77 4.66 -13.11
N LEU A 55 -0.58 5.32 -11.96
CA LEU A 55 0.75 5.64 -11.44
C LEU A 55 1.57 4.37 -11.18
N ILE A 56 0.91 3.27 -10.82
CA ILE A 56 1.58 1.99 -10.65
C ILE A 56 2.16 1.50 -11.97
N ALA A 57 1.43 1.66 -13.09
CA ALA A 57 1.96 1.35 -14.42
C ALA A 57 3.16 2.22 -14.80
N VAL A 58 3.25 3.44 -14.27
CA VAL A 58 4.45 4.29 -14.43
C VAL A 58 5.61 3.71 -13.63
N LEU A 59 5.37 3.27 -12.39
CA LEU A 59 6.39 2.67 -11.53
C LEU A 59 6.91 1.35 -12.09
N THR A 60 6.06 0.54 -12.73
CA THR A 60 6.45 -0.79 -13.29
C THR A 60 7.35 -0.70 -14.51
N LYS A 61 7.44 0.45 -15.19
CA LYS A 61 8.44 0.67 -16.24
C LYS A 61 9.88 0.47 -15.74
N SER A 62 10.09 0.73 -14.46
CA SER A 62 11.35 0.53 -13.77
C SER A 62 11.14 -0.54 -12.70
N PRO A 63 11.55 -1.80 -12.92
CA PRO A 63 11.26 -2.90 -11.99
C PRO A 63 11.75 -2.64 -10.56
N ASP A 64 12.79 -1.84 -10.42
CA ASP A 64 13.39 -1.45 -9.14
C ASP A 64 12.54 -0.45 -8.33
N SER A 65 11.68 0.34 -8.97
CA SER A 65 10.97 1.45 -8.30
C SER A 65 9.92 0.97 -7.29
N PHE A 66 9.06 0.01 -7.67
CA PHE A 66 8.09 -0.53 -6.72
C PHE A 66 8.74 -1.45 -5.68
N GLN A 67 9.83 -2.14 -6.05
CA GLN A 67 10.61 -2.96 -5.11
C GLN A 67 11.24 -2.12 -4.01
N LYS A 68 11.82 -0.96 -4.34
CA LYS A 68 12.32 0.01 -3.36
C LYS A 68 11.25 0.47 -2.39
N ILE A 69 10.02 0.71 -2.87
CA ILE A 69 8.88 1.11 -2.02
C ILE A 69 8.50 -0.03 -1.07
N LEU A 70 8.34 -1.26 -1.58
CA LEU A 70 8.03 -2.43 -0.76
C LEU A 70 9.11 -2.67 0.31
N LEU A 71 10.39 -2.60 -0.07
CA LEU A 71 11.51 -2.76 0.84
C LEU A 71 11.53 -1.67 1.92
N ALA A 72 11.28 -0.42 1.55
CA ALA A 72 11.22 0.68 2.50
C ALA A 72 10.08 0.49 3.52
N LEU A 73 8.92 -0.02 3.08
CA LEU A 73 7.80 -0.34 3.95
C LEU A 73 8.12 -1.51 4.89
N CYS A 74 8.72 -2.59 4.38
CA CYS A 74 9.15 -3.72 5.20
C CYS A 74 10.18 -3.30 6.25
N LYS A 75 11.18 -2.50 5.85
CA LYS A 75 12.18 -1.96 6.77
C LYS A 75 11.55 -1.08 7.85
N HIS A 76 10.65 -0.18 7.47
CA HIS A 76 9.96 0.69 8.41
C HIS A 76 9.06 -0.10 9.40
N ALA A 77 8.47 -1.21 8.96
CA ALA A 77 7.72 -2.11 9.82
C ALA A 77 8.63 -2.86 10.81
N SER A 78 9.82 -3.28 10.39
CA SER A 78 10.81 -3.98 11.23
C SER A 78 11.52 -3.06 12.22
N ASP A 79 11.85 -1.83 11.83
CA ASP A 79 12.55 -0.84 12.67
C ASP A 79 11.66 -0.29 13.80
N THR A 80 10.35 -0.51 13.73
CA THR A 80 9.38 0.09 14.65
C THR A 80 8.99 -0.87 15.79
N ASN A 81 9.45 -0.58 17.01
CA ASN A 81 9.09 -1.34 18.21
C ASN A 81 7.65 -1.12 18.71
N ASN A 82 6.97 -0.07 18.25
CA ASN A 82 5.59 0.22 18.68
C ASN A 82 4.59 -0.57 17.81
N VAL A 83 3.82 -1.46 18.45
CA VAL A 83 2.83 -2.35 17.79
C VAL A 83 1.83 -1.57 16.93
N TYR A 84 1.34 -0.42 17.40
CA TYR A 84 0.38 0.39 16.64
C TYR A 84 1.00 1.06 15.42
N LYS A 85 2.24 1.57 15.56
CA LYS A 85 2.95 2.14 14.41
C LYS A 85 3.30 1.05 13.39
N ARG A 86 3.72 -0.13 13.85
CA ARG A 86 3.95 -1.30 12.98
C ARG A 86 2.69 -1.72 12.24
N HIS A 87 1.55 -1.83 12.94
CA HIS A 87 0.24 -2.12 12.35
C HIS A 87 -0.12 -1.11 11.24
N ARG A 88 0.10 0.18 11.47
CA ARG A 88 -0.13 1.22 10.46
C ARG A 88 0.73 1.08 9.22
N VAL A 89 2.00 0.71 9.37
CA VAL A 89 2.89 0.44 8.23
C VAL A 89 2.39 -0.77 7.43
N LEU A 90 1.85 -1.79 8.10
CA LEU A 90 1.23 -2.94 7.43
C LEU A 90 -0.04 -2.57 6.67
N ILE A 91 -0.86 -1.67 7.20
CA ILE A 91 -2.04 -1.15 6.48
C ILE A 91 -1.60 -0.43 5.20
N ILE A 92 -0.53 0.40 5.27
CA ILE A 92 0.04 1.07 4.09
C ILE A 92 0.60 0.05 3.10
N TYR A 93 1.29 -0.98 3.59
CA TYR A 93 1.78 -2.08 2.77
C TYR A 93 0.64 -2.81 2.06
N HIS A 94 -0.42 -3.17 2.77
CA HIS A 94 -1.60 -3.82 2.19
C HIS A 94 -2.27 -2.94 1.13
N PHE A 95 -2.39 -1.64 1.39
CA PHE A 95 -2.90 -0.69 0.41
C PHE A 95 -2.06 -0.68 -0.87
N PHE A 96 -0.74 -0.57 -0.75
CA PHE A 96 0.16 -0.54 -1.90
C PHE A 96 0.17 -1.87 -2.67
N VAL A 97 0.20 -3.00 -1.97
CA VAL A 97 0.08 -4.33 -2.60
C VAL A 97 -1.26 -4.47 -3.33
N THR A 98 -2.36 -4.00 -2.75
CA THR A 98 -3.67 -4.02 -3.43
C THR A 98 -3.66 -3.21 -4.73
N LEU A 99 -2.96 -2.08 -4.76
CA LEU A 99 -2.76 -1.30 -5.99
C LEU A 99 -1.89 -2.05 -7.00
N LEU A 100 -0.82 -2.73 -6.56
CA LEU A 100 0.02 -3.56 -7.42
C LEU A 100 -0.73 -4.75 -8.02
N LEU A 101 -1.54 -5.44 -7.21
CA LEU A 101 -2.33 -6.60 -7.65
C LEU A 101 -3.34 -6.23 -8.75
N LYS A 102 -3.84 -4.99 -8.78
CA LYS A 102 -4.72 -4.52 -9.86
C LYS A 102 -4.03 -4.47 -11.22
N GLU A 103 -2.73 -4.19 -11.23
CA GLU A 103 -1.90 -4.09 -12.44
C GLU A 103 -1.23 -5.42 -12.82
N ILE A 104 -1.43 -6.50 -12.07
CA ILE A 104 -0.88 -7.84 -12.40
C ILE A 104 -1.31 -8.31 -13.78
N LYS A 105 -2.51 -7.93 -14.24
CA LYS A 105 -3.02 -8.29 -15.57
C LYS A 105 -2.11 -7.80 -16.69
N ASP A 106 -1.43 -6.67 -16.50
CA ASP A 106 -0.48 -6.09 -17.46
C ASP A 106 0.94 -6.65 -17.25
N GLY A 107 1.08 -7.73 -16.47
CA GLY A 107 2.30 -8.49 -16.29
C GLY A 107 3.35 -7.83 -15.40
N LEU A 108 3.08 -6.65 -14.82
CA LEU A 108 4.03 -5.88 -14.00
C LEU A 108 5.42 -5.73 -14.67
N GLY A 109 5.45 -5.55 -15.99
CA GLY A 109 6.70 -5.49 -16.76
C GLY A 109 7.47 -6.83 -16.80
N GLY A 110 6.78 -7.96 -16.67
CA GLY A 110 7.35 -9.32 -16.65
C GLY A 110 7.80 -9.78 -15.25
N ALA A 111 7.76 -8.92 -14.24
CA ALA A 111 8.23 -9.21 -12.89
C ALA A 111 7.15 -9.75 -11.93
N TRP A 112 5.91 -9.94 -12.40
CA TRP A 112 4.76 -10.27 -11.55
C TRP A 112 4.96 -11.49 -10.63
N ALA A 113 5.63 -12.55 -11.12
CA ALA A 113 5.86 -13.76 -10.34
C ALA A 113 6.82 -13.53 -9.17
N PHE A 114 7.86 -12.71 -9.37
CA PHE A 114 8.79 -12.32 -8.31
C PHE A 114 8.09 -11.47 -7.25
N VAL A 115 7.21 -10.55 -7.67
CA VAL A 115 6.43 -9.72 -6.75
C VAL A 115 5.46 -10.55 -5.94
N LEU A 116 4.74 -11.48 -6.59
CA LEU A 116 3.80 -12.34 -5.91
C LEU A 116 4.50 -13.23 -4.87
N ARG A 117 5.66 -13.80 -5.25
CA ARG A 117 6.53 -14.54 -4.35
C ARG A 117 6.92 -13.69 -3.13
N ASP A 118 7.47 -12.50 -3.36
CA ASP A 118 7.94 -11.60 -2.32
C ASP A 118 6.83 -11.18 -1.35
N VAL A 119 5.64 -10.85 -1.88
CA VAL A 119 4.46 -10.52 -1.07
C VAL A 119 4.03 -11.72 -0.21
N ILE A 120 3.96 -12.92 -0.78
CA ILE A 120 3.57 -14.13 -0.02
C ILE A 120 4.58 -14.41 1.10
N TYR A 121 5.89 -14.39 0.81
CA TYR A 121 6.91 -14.61 1.83
C TYR A 121 6.87 -13.56 2.92
N THR A 122 6.69 -12.29 2.56
CA THR A 122 6.57 -11.20 3.54
C THR A 122 5.37 -11.41 4.45
N LEU A 123 4.21 -11.77 3.89
CA LEU A 123 2.99 -12.05 4.67
C LEU A 123 3.15 -13.25 5.60
N ILE A 124 3.69 -14.37 5.09
CA ILE A 124 3.96 -15.57 5.91
C ILE A 124 4.93 -15.24 7.03
N HIS A 125 6.01 -14.51 6.72
CA HIS A 125 6.98 -14.09 7.72
C HIS A 125 6.33 -13.22 8.80
N HIS A 126 5.44 -12.30 8.40
CA HIS A 126 4.74 -11.44 9.35
C HIS A 126 3.77 -12.20 10.26
N ILE A 127 3.09 -13.23 9.73
CA ILE A 127 2.18 -14.08 10.49
C ILE A 127 2.95 -14.98 11.47
N ASN A 128 4.06 -15.57 11.02
CA ASN A 128 4.88 -16.47 11.84
C ASN A 128 5.76 -15.73 12.87
N SER A 129 6.03 -14.45 12.66
CA SER A 129 6.80 -13.61 13.59
C SER A 129 5.92 -12.92 14.65
N ARG A 130 4.62 -13.24 14.69
CA ARG A 130 3.66 -12.72 15.67
C ARG A 130 3.58 -13.66 16.87
#